data_AF-A0AAU0U8D4-F1
#
_entry.id   AF-A0AAU0U8D4-F1
#
_cell.length_a   1.000
_cell.length_b   1.000
_cell.length_c   1.000
_cell.angle_alpha   90.00
_cell.angle_beta   90.00
_cell.angle_gamma   90.00
#
_symmetry.space_group_name_H-M   'P 1'
#
loop_
_entity.id
_entity.type
_entity.pdbx_description
1 polymer ?
#
loop_
_entity_poly.entity_id
_entity_poly.type
_entity_poly.pdbx_seq_one_letter_code
_entity_poly.pdbx_strand_id
1 'polypeptide(L)'
;MARAIWKGAIGFGLVHIPVALKRSMEPVGYKRINKVTGKEMTPENIVKDMSVDWQPDEYRDTFEEKIMQLVETKGREGKIEDVETSVGELERKSADVIDLTELLKRSLSSKSPAKGRAPARKKTSKAS
;
A
#
# COMPACT_ATOMS: atom_id res chain seq x y z
N MET A 1 -29.95 -7.29 -28.71
CA MET A 1 -30.41 -8.40 -27.83
C MET A 1 -29.22 -9.29 -27.48
N ALA A 2 -28.98 -9.56 -26.20
CA ALA A 2 -27.85 -10.38 -25.75
C ALA A 2 -28.01 -11.84 -26.23
N ARG A 3 -26.98 -12.39 -26.89
CA ARG A 3 -26.93 -13.81 -27.29
C ARG A 3 -26.68 -14.67 -26.05
N ALA A 4 -27.33 -15.85 -26.00
CA ALA A 4 -27.10 -16.81 -24.93
C ALA A 4 -25.65 -17.34 -25.00
N ILE A 5 -24.99 -17.42 -23.86
CA ILE A 5 -23.64 -18.00 -23.73
C ILE A 5 -23.74 -19.52 -23.87
N TRP A 6 -24.76 -20.12 -23.26
CA TRP A 6 -24.97 -21.55 -23.26
C TRP A 6 -26.46 -21.88 -23.31
N LYS A 7 -26.80 -22.99 -23.97
CA LYS A 7 -28.15 -23.54 -24.04
C LYS A 7 -28.06 -25.03 -23.72
N GLY A 8 -28.99 -25.51 -22.91
CA GLY A 8 -29.09 -26.91 -22.52
C GLY A 8 -30.48 -27.24 -22.04
N ALA A 9 -30.63 -28.40 -21.40
CA ALA A 9 -31.89 -28.79 -20.79
C ALA A 9 -31.63 -29.59 -19.52
N ILE A 10 -32.51 -29.41 -18.54
CA ILE A 10 -32.51 -30.18 -17.29
C ILE A 10 -33.69 -31.15 -17.36
N GLY A 11 -33.40 -32.44 -17.24
CA GLY A 11 -34.39 -33.52 -17.27
C GLY A 11 -34.67 -34.07 -15.88
N PHE A 12 -35.95 -34.19 -15.54
CA PHE A 12 -36.46 -34.87 -14.34
C PHE A 12 -37.43 -35.98 -14.76
N GLY A 13 -36.91 -37.15 -15.09
CA GLY A 13 -37.72 -38.32 -15.49
C GLY A 13 -38.61 -38.04 -16.72
N LEU A 14 -39.86 -37.64 -16.48
CA LEU A 14 -40.83 -37.27 -17.53
C LEU A 14 -40.85 -35.76 -17.87
N VAL A 15 -40.18 -34.90 -17.12
CA VAL A 15 -40.19 -33.44 -17.35
C VAL A 15 -38.87 -32.99 -17.97
N HIS A 16 -38.94 -32.27 -19.08
CA HIS A 16 -37.78 -31.73 -19.78
C HIS A 16 -37.88 -30.21 -19.89
N ILE A 17 -36.99 -29.49 -19.20
CA ILE A 17 -37.03 -28.02 -19.11
C ILE A 17 -35.84 -27.44 -19.89
N PRO A 18 -36.07 -26.73 -21.01
CA PRO A 18 -35.00 -26.06 -21.74
C PRO A 18 -34.50 -24.85 -20.93
N VAL A 19 -33.18 -24.76 -20.75
CA VAL A 19 -32.52 -23.66 -20.03
C VAL A 19 -31.51 -22.95 -20.93
N ALA A 20 -31.39 -21.64 -20.75
CA ALA A 20 -30.43 -20.82 -21.49
C ALA A 20 -29.74 -19.83 -20.54
N LEU A 21 -28.41 -19.86 -20.54
CA LEU A 21 -27.58 -18.92 -19.78
C LEU A 21 -27.36 -17.65 -20.61
N LYS A 22 -27.77 -16.50 -20.07
CA LYS A 22 -27.53 -15.19 -20.66
C LYS A 22 -26.63 -14.37 -19.75
N ARG A 23 -25.67 -13.64 -20.33
CA ARG A 23 -24.91 -12.62 -19.59
C ARG A 23 -25.77 -11.37 -19.48
N SER A 24 -26.19 -11.02 -18.27
CA SER A 24 -26.63 -9.65 -18.00
C SER A 24 -25.37 -8.80 -17.78
N MET A 25 -25.27 -7.66 -18.48
CA MET A 25 -24.23 -6.65 -18.25
C MET A 25 -24.68 -5.62 -17.20
N GLU A 26 -25.83 -5.84 -16.56
CA GLU A 26 -26.29 -4.98 -15.48
C GLU A 26 -25.31 -5.04 -14.30
N PRO A 27 -25.00 -3.90 -13.68
CA PRO A 27 -24.16 -3.89 -12.50
C PRO A 27 -24.83 -4.68 -11.38
N VAL A 28 -24.14 -5.70 -10.88
CA VAL A 28 -24.59 -6.47 -9.72
C VAL A 28 -24.18 -5.74 -8.44
N GLY A 29 -25.17 -5.42 -7.61
CA GLY A 29 -24.95 -4.93 -6.26
C GLY A 29 -24.76 -6.09 -5.28
N TYR A 30 -23.72 -6.03 -4.45
CA TYR A 30 -23.53 -6.98 -3.35
C TYR A 30 -24.17 -6.45 -2.07
N LYS A 31 -25.00 -7.27 -1.42
CA LYS A 31 -25.57 -6.95 -0.11
C LYS A 31 -24.64 -7.50 0.97
N ARG A 32 -24.16 -6.62 1.86
CA ARG A 32 -23.35 -7.04 3.02
C ARG A 32 -24.30 -7.56 4.09
N ILE A 33 -24.11 -8.82 4.50
CA ILE A 33 -24.93 -9.47 5.52
C ILE A 33 -24.06 -9.98 6.66
N ASN A 34 -24.57 -9.92 7.88
CA ASN A 34 -23.97 -10.57 9.02
C ASN A 34 -24.23 -12.08 8.92
N LYS A 35 -23.18 -12.90 8.97
CA LYS A 35 -23.29 -14.36 8.77
C LYS A 35 -24.06 -15.08 9.89
N VAL A 36 -24.14 -14.49 11.07
CA VAL A 36 -24.80 -15.08 12.25
C VAL A 36 -26.28 -14.68 12.29
N THR A 37 -26.57 -13.40 12.07
CA THR A 37 -27.94 -12.89 12.20
C THR A 37 -28.72 -12.83 10.89
N GLY A 38 -28.06 -12.99 9.74
CA GLY A 38 -28.66 -12.88 8.40
C GLY A 38 -29.13 -11.47 8.04
N LYS A 39 -28.93 -10.48 8.93
CA LYS A 39 -29.35 -9.10 8.73
C LYS A 39 -28.34 -8.34 7.88
N GLU A 40 -28.85 -7.31 7.20
CA GLU A 40 -28.04 -6.40 6.40
C GLU A 40 -27.14 -5.53 7.28
N MET A 41 -25.90 -5.35 6.82
CA MET A 41 -24.89 -4.54 7.47
C MET A 41 -24.64 -3.31 6.62
N THR A 42 -25.06 -2.15 7.12
CA THR A 42 -24.66 -0.86 6.54
C THR A 42 -23.19 -0.57 6.89
N PRO A 43 -22.47 0.27 6.11
CA PRO A 43 -21.08 0.61 6.39
C PRO A 43 -20.86 1.17 7.81
N GLU A 44 -21.81 1.96 8.30
CA GLU A 44 -21.74 2.61 9.62
C GLU A 44 -21.78 1.57 10.74
N ASN A 45 -22.62 0.54 10.59
CA ASN A 45 -22.73 -0.54 11.57
C ASN A 45 -21.44 -1.37 11.65
N ILE A 46 -20.71 -1.49 10.54
CA ILE A 46 -19.43 -2.23 10.51
C ILE A 46 -18.35 -1.44 11.24
N VAL A 47 -18.25 -0.15 10.96
CA VAL A 47 -17.32 0.73 11.68
C VAL A 47 -17.64 0.71 13.17
N LYS A 48 -18.91 0.82 13.54
CA LYS A 48 -19.32 0.78 14.95
C LYS A 48 -18.94 -0.53 15.66
N ASP A 49 -19.07 -1.67 14.99
CA ASP A 49 -18.73 -2.98 15.57
C ASP A 49 -17.22 -3.19 15.69
N MET A 50 -16.43 -2.57 14.80
CA MET A 50 -14.97 -2.65 14.81
C MET A 50 -14.29 -1.52 15.60
N SER A 51 -15.03 -0.49 15.98
CA SER A 51 -14.52 0.62 16.78
C SER A 51 -14.57 0.29 18.25
N VAL A 52 -13.46 0.52 18.93
CA VAL A 52 -13.35 0.49 20.40
C VAL A 52 -12.99 1.88 20.90
N ASP A 53 -13.36 2.18 22.14
CA ASP A 53 -12.94 3.42 22.79
C ASP A 53 -11.41 3.40 22.96
N TRP A 54 -10.76 4.45 22.49
CA TRP A 54 -9.31 4.57 22.58
C TRP A 54 -8.89 4.85 24.03
N GLN A 55 -8.12 3.93 24.62
CA GLN A 55 -7.56 4.07 25.96
C GLN A 55 -6.03 4.16 25.89
N PRO A 56 -5.44 5.37 26.02
CA PRO A 56 -3.99 5.57 25.91
C PRO A 56 -3.18 4.74 26.90
N ASP A 57 -3.72 4.52 28.11
CA ASP A 57 -3.03 3.82 29.20
C ASP A 57 -2.77 2.33 28.92
N GLU A 58 -3.51 1.72 27.97
CA GLU A 58 -3.28 0.34 27.56
C GLU A 58 -2.07 0.18 26.63
N TYR A 59 -1.56 1.28 26.07
CA TYR A 59 -0.44 1.29 25.16
C TYR A 59 0.82 1.76 25.87
N ARG A 60 1.89 0.98 25.76
CA ARG A 60 3.19 1.26 26.37
C ARG A 60 4.31 1.09 25.36
N ASP A 61 5.31 1.96 25.47
CA ASP A 61 6.47 1.96 24.58
C ASP A 61 7.41 0.78 24.93
N THR A 62 7.15 -0.36 24.29
CA THR A 62 7.99 -1.55 24.45
C THR A 62 9.43 -1.36 23.97
N PHE A 63 9.72 -0.30 23.21
CA PHE A 63 11.09 0.00 22.76
C PHE A 63 11.90 0.56 23.92
N GLU A 64 11.37 1.54 24.66
CA GLU A 64 12.02 2.09 25.86
C GLU A 64 12.29 0.99 26.89
N GLU A 65 11.30 0.13 27.15
CA GLU A 65 11.45 -1.03 28.06
C GLU A 65 12.60 -1.95 27.63
N LYS A 66 12.71 -2.27 26.33
CA LYS A 66 13.79 -3.11 25.79
C LYS A 66 15.15 -2.44 25.85
N ILE A 67 15.22 -1.11 25.65
CA ILE A 67 16.47 -0.36 25.79
C ILE A 67 16.93 -0.37 27.24
N MET A 68 16.05 -0.13 28.20
CA MET A 68 16.39 -0.18 29.63
C MET A 68 16.88 -1.58 30.03
N GLN A 69 16.21 -2.64 29.58
CA GLN A 69 16.67 -4.02 29.80
C GLN A 69 18.06 -4.29 29.19
N LEU A 70 18.35 -3.74 28.01
CA LEU A 70 19.66 -3.89 27.36
C LEU A 70 20.74 -3.09 28.10
N VAL A 71 20.43 -1.90 28.60
CA VAL A 71 21.35 -1.07 29.41
C VAL A 71 21.69 -1.81 30.71
N GLU A 72 20.70 -2.36 31.41
CA GLU A 72 20.91 -3.15 32.62
C GLU A 72 21.74 -4.41 32.35
N THR A 73 21.45 -5.11 31.26
CA THR A 73 22.21 -6.31 30.87
C THR A 73 23.67 -5.97 30.57
N LYS A 74 23.92 -4.90 29.79
CA LYS A 74 25.28 -4.42 29.49
C LYS A 74 25.99 -3.87 30.73
N GLY A 75 25.24 -3.26 31.63
CA GLY A 75 25.72 -2.79 32.93
C GLY A 75 26.24 -3.93 33.80
N ARG A 76 25.46 -5.00 33.91
CA ARG A 76 25.84 -6.23 34.62
C ARG A 76 27.01 -6.96 33.95
N GLU A 77 27.08 -6.94 32.62
CA GLU A 77 28.20 -7.49 31.85
C GLU A 77 29.50 -6.66 31.96
N GLY A 78 29.48 -5.54 32.70
CA GLY A 78 30.67 -4.70 32.90
C GLY A 78 31.13 -3.97 31.63
N LYS A 79 30.31 -3.94 30.57
CA LYS A 79 30.51 -3.14 29.35
C LYS A 79 29.83 -1.78 29.51
N ILE A 80 30.06 -1.14 30.65
CA ILE A 80 29.67 0.25 30.86
C ILE A 80 30.80 1.07 30.30
N GLU A 81 30.58 1.63 29.12
CA GLU A 81 31.47 2.66 28.57
C GLU A 81 31.04 3.96 29.24
N ASP A 82 31.88 4.48 30.13
CA ASP A 82 31.69 5.82 30.70
C ASP A 82 31.85 6.82 29.57
N VAL A 83 30.72 7.33 29.07
CA VAL A 83 30.73 8.49 28.18
C VAL A 83 30.90 9.71 29.07
N GLU A 84 32.15 10.01 29.43
CA GLU A 84 32.50 11.35 29.88
C GLU A 84 32.02 12.31 28.79
N THR A 85 31.07 13.19 29.14
CA THR A 85 30.75 14.36 28.32
C THR A 85 31.99 15.25 28.27
N SER A 86 32.88 14.98 27.32
CA SER A 86 33.90 15.91 26.90
C SER A 86 33.19 17.13 26.29
N VAL A 87 33.15 18.22 27.06
CA VAL A 87 32.95 19.55 26.50
C VAL A 87 34.22 19.89 25.73
N GLY A 88 34.32 19.39 24.51
CA GLY A 88 35.51 19.51 23.69
C GLY A 88 35.30 18.86 22.33
N GLU A 89 34.72 19.64 21.42
CA GLU A 89 34.87 19.53 19.96
C GLU A 89 35.07 18.10 19.40
N LEU A 90 34.05 17.27 19.58
CA LEU A 90 33.89 16.09 18.73
C LEU A 90 33.08 16.52 17.52
N GLU A 91 33.74 16.60 16.37
CA GLU A 91 33.07 16.47 15.08
C GLU A 91 32.12 15.28 15.19
N ARG A 92 30.83 15.59 15.30
CA ARG A 92 29.77 14.60 15.14
C ARG A 92 29.95 14.09 13.73
N LYS A 93 30.53 12.91 13.56
CA LYS A 93 30.38 12.15 12.33
C LYS A 93 28.91 11.78 12.26
N SER A 94 28.11 12.73 11.78
CA SER A 94 26.75 12.48 11.34
C SER A 94 26.87 11.31 10.38
N ALA A 95 26.16 10.22 10.68
CA ALA A 95 25.85 9.22 9.69
C ALA A 95 25.46 9.94 8.40
N ASP A 96 25.78 9.38 7.25
CA ASP A 96 25.46 9.98 5.96
C ASP A 96 23.92 10.02 5.83
N VAL A 97 23.32 11.07 6.39
CA VAL A 97 21.88 11.32 6.42
C VAL A 97 21.58 11.82 5.03
N ILE A 98 21.33 10.85 4.16
CA ILE A 98 20.96 11.11 2.78
C ILE A 98 19.62 11.84 2.80
N ASP A 99 19.63 13.11 2.42
CA ASP A 99 18.42 13.91 2.26
C ASP A 99 17.61 13.33 1.09
N LEU A 100 16.54 12.62 1.45
CA LEU A 100 15.62 12.00 0.50
C LEU A 100 15.03 13.04 -0.47
N THR A 101 14.98 14.33 -0.08
CA THR A 101 14.52 15.42 -0.94
C THR A 101 15.55 15.83 -1.98
N GLU A 102 16.85 15.79 -1.67
CA GLU A 102 17.92 15.99 -2.66
C GLU A 102 18.00 14.82 -3.64
N LEU A 103 17.88 13.58 -3.15
CA LEU A 103 17.80 12.40 -4.02
C LEU A 103 16.58 12.47 -4.95
N LEU A 104 15.43 12.90 -4.44
CA LEU A 104 14.22 13.07 -5.23
C LEU A 104 14.37 14.18 -6.27
N LYS A 105 14.97 15.33 -5.90
CA LYS A 105 15.28 16.43 -6.84
C LYS A 105 16.25 15.99 -7.93
N ARG A 106 17.29 15.23 -7.58
CA ARG A 106 18.25 14.67 -8.54
C ARG A 106 17.58 13.65 -9.47
N SER A 107 16.71 12.79 -8.94
CA SER A 107 15.96 11.80 -9.72
C SER A 107 14.96 12.46 -10.68
N LEU A 108 14.17 13.42 -10.21
CA LEU A 108 13.19 14.16 -11.03
C LEU A 108 13.88 15.04 -12.09
N SER A 109 14.99 15.70 -11.76
CA SER A 109 15.76 16.50 -12.71
C SER A 109 16.51 15.64 -13.73
N SER A 110 16.92 14.42 -13.36
CA SER A 110 17.54 13.44 -14.28
C SER A 110 16.56 12.79 -15.26
N LYS A 111 15.25 13.03 -15.10
CA LYS A 111 14.17 12.47 -15.92
C LYS A 111 13.41 13.54 -16.73
N SER A 112 14.05 14.67 -17.02
CA SER A 112 13.60 15.54 -18.12
C SER A 112 14.20 15.03 -19.44
N PRO A 113 13.39 14.53 -20.39
CA PRO A 113 13.90 14.09 -21.68
C PRO A 113 14.45 15.32 -22.41
N ALA A 114 15.69 15.21 -22.86
CA ALA A 114 16.27 16.14 -23.81
C ALA A 114 15.30 16.30 -24.98
N LYS A 115 14.75 17.50 -25.05
CA LYS A 115 14.01 18.10 -26.15
C LYS A 115 14.53 17.55 -27.48
N GLY A 116 13.63 16.90 -28.21
CA GLY A 116 13.92 16.18 -29.45
C GLY A 116 14.80 16.99 -30.40
N ARG A 117 15.97 16.41 -30.72
CA ARG A 117 16.75 16.80 -31.88
C ARG A 117 15.98 16.35 -33.12
N ALA A 118 15.26 17.28 -33.73
CA ALA A 118 14.61 17.08 -35.02
C ALA A 118 15.66 16.67 -36.09
N PRO A 119 15.34 15.75 -37.01
CA PRO A 119 16.27 15.38 -38.07
C PRO A 119 16.42 16.55 -39.06
N ALA A 120 17.67 16.89 -39.37
CA ALA A 120 18.02 17.90 -40.35
C ALA A 120 17.56 17.47 -41.75
N ARG A 121 16.57 18.19 -42.29
CA ARG A 121 16.10 18.07 -43.67
C ARG A 121 17.20 18.56 -44.62
N LYS A 122 17.84 17.65 -45.36
CA LYS A 122 18.70 17.96 -46.52
C LYS A 122 17.89 18.82 -47.50
N LYS A 123 18.28 20.09 -47.67
CA LYS A 123 17.86 20.91 -48.81
C LYS A 123 18.80 20.57 -49.96
N THR A 124 18.31 19.80 -50.93
CA THR A 124 18.89 19.80 -52.28
C THR A 124 18.46 21.11 -52.95
N SER A 125 19.42 22.00 -53.20
CA SER A 125 19.25 23.17 -54.04
C SER A 125 18.90 22.74 -55.46
N LYS A 126 17.90 23.39 -56.05
CA LYS A 126 17.60 23.34 -57.48
C LYS A 126 18.13 24.65 -58.09
N ALA A 127 19.06 24.58 -59.04
CA ALA A 127 19.25 25.53 -60.14
C ALA A 127 20.56 25.23 -60.89
N SER A 128 20.45 24.56 -62.05
CA SER A 128 20.86 25.02 -63.38
C SER A 128 20.88 23.84 -64.35
#